data_AF-A0AAD3WV43-F1
#
_entry.id   AF-A0AAD3WV43-F1
#
_cell.length_a   1.000
_cell.length_b   1.000
_cell.length_c   1.000
_cell.angle_alpha   90.00
_cell.angle_beta   90.00
_cell.angle_gamma   90.00
#
_symmetry.space_group_name_H-M   'P 1'
#
loop_
_entity.id
_entity.type
_entity.pdbx_description
1 polymer ?
#
loop_
_entity_poly.entity_id
_entity_poly.type
_entity_poly.pdbx_seq_one_letter_code
_entity_poly.pdbx_strand_id
1 'polypeptide(L)'
;MNNEYRGMSVSAIKELVKNTDKNIVAIAKPYCGSFLQGQGYILNIVDGDQVFIVASYRSNMKLYKRADALLNDAHDMGLTSVRFDFEPNEN
;
A
#
# COMPACT_ATOMS: atom_id res chain seq x y z
N MET A 1 -0.09 12.71 17.51
CA MET A 1 0.76 12.77 16.30
C MET A 1 -0.15 12.55 15.10
N ASN A 2 -0.44 13.59 14.32
CA ASN A 2 -1.22 13.45 13.08
C ASN A 2 -0.32 12.80 12.04
N ASN A 3 -0.40 11.48 11.89
CA ASN A 3 0.07 10.83 10.68
C ASN A 3 -0.85 11.26 9.55
N GLU A 4 -0.51 12.36 8.89
CA GLU A 4 -1.16 12.79 7.66
C GLU A 4 -0.86 11.73 6.59
N TYR A 5 -1.73 10.73 6.52
CA TYR A 5 -1.67 9.71 5.49
C TYR A 5 -1.77 10.38 4.13
N ARG A 6 -0.69 10.33 3.36
CA ARG A 6 -0.67 10.87 2.00
C ARG A 6 -1.09 9.78 1.03
N GLY A 7 -2.37 9.82 0.63
CA GLY A 7 -2.89 8.94 -0.40
C GLY A 7 -2.27 9.25 -1.77
N MET A 8 -1.80 8.23 -2.47
CA MET A 8 -1.35 8.33 -3.86
C MET A 8 -2.23 7.48 -4.78
N SER A 9 -2.61 8.04 -5.93
CA SER A 9 -3.34 7.29 -6.95
C SER A 9 -2.44 6.24 -7.61
N VAL A 10 -3.07 5.19 -8.15
CA VAL A 10 -2.38 4.13 -8.92
C VAL A 10 -1.51 4.72 -10.04
N SER A 11 -2.00 5.72 -10.77
CA SER A 11 -1.25 6.36 -11.86
C SER A 11 -0.01 7.10 -11.34
N ALA A 12 -0.10 7.77 -10.18
CA ALA A 12 1.04 8.45 -9.60
C ALA A 12 2.12 7.47 -9.13
N ILE A 13 1.73 6.29 -8.65
CA ILE A 13 2.66 5.21 -8.28
C ILE A 13 3.36 4.65 -9.52
N LYS A 14 2.63 4.45 -10.62
CA LYS A 14 3.23 4.00 -11.89
C LYS A 14 4.32 4.95 -12.38
N GLU A 15 4.11 6.26 -12.24
CA GLU A 15 5.15 7.25 -12.58
C GLU A 15 6.31 7.25 -11.58
N LEU A 16 6.01 7.06 -10.29
CA LEU A 16 7.04 6.97 -9.24
C LEU A 16 7.99 5.78 -9.46
N VAL A 17 7.45 4.60 -9.79
CA VAL A 17 8.20 3.35 -9.95
C VAL A 17 9.06 3.35 -11.22
N LYS A 18 8.73 4.16 -12.23
CA LYS A 18 9.58 4.36 -13.41
C LYS A 18 10.86 5.14 -13.11
N ASN A 19 10.92 5.86 -12.00
CA ASN A 19 12.10 6.62 -11.62
C ASN A 19 13.14 5.69 -10.95
N THR A 20 14.21 5.38 -11.68
CA THR A 20 15.27 4.47 -11.24
C THR A 20 16.17 5.02 -10.13
N ASP A 21 16.13 6.34 -9.89
CA ASP A 21 16.93 6.97 -8.84
C ASP A 21 16.29 6.78 -7.46
N LYS A 22 15.05 6.28 -7.41
CA LYS A 22 14.31 6.05 -6.17
C LYS A 22 14.36 4.59 -5.75
N ASN A 23 14.55 4.38 -4.45
CA ASN A 23 14.46 3.07 -3.84
C ASN A 23 13.04 2.86 -3.31
N ILE A 24 12.18 2.27 -4.15
CA ILE A 24 10.77 2.07 -3.83
C ILE A 24 10.55 0.69 -3.21
N VAL A 25 9.96 0.67 -2.01
CA VAL A 25 9.57 -0.56 -1.32
C VAL A 25 8.06 -0.59 -1.16
N ALA A 26 7.42 -1.68 -1.58
CA ALA A 26 6.00 -1.89 -1.37
C ALA A 26 5.75 -2.79 -0.16
N ILE A 27 4.91 -2.32 0.78
CA ILE A 27 4.59 -3.01 2.02
C ILE A 27 3.08 -3.17 2.13
N ALA A 28 2.60 -4.42 2.12
CA ALA A 28 1.23 -4.75 2.45
C ALA A 28 1.07 -4.81 3.97
N LYS A 29 0.34 -3.83 4.54
CA LYS A 29 0.02 -3.81 5.97
C LYS A 29 -1.39 -4.35 6.22
N PRO A 30 -1.60 -5.18 7.25
CA PRO A 30 -2.93 -5.59 7.65
C PRO A 30 -3.73 -4.36 8.06
N TYR A 31 -4.97 -4.28 7.59
CA TYR A 31 -5.91 -3.27 7.98
C TYR A 31 -7.14 -3.95 8.58
N CYS A 32 -7.31 -3.73 9.88
CA CYS A 32 -8.50 -4.16 10.61
C CYS A 32 -9.35 -2.91 10.88
N GLY A 33 -10.22 -2.56 9.93
CA GLY A 33 -11.28 -1.59 10.18
C GLY A 33 -12.26 -2.10 11.23
N SER A 34 -13.09 -1.22 11.81
CA SER A 34 -14.11 -1.63 12.78
C SER A 34 -14.94 -2.79 12.23
N PHE A 35 -15.35 -3.68 13.15
CA PHE A 35 -15.96 -5.03 13.06
C PHE A 35 -16.83 -5.42 11.83
N LEU A 36 -17.22 -4.48 10.97
CA LEU A 36 -18.07 -4.65 9.79
C LEU A 36 -17.39 -4.33 8.44
N GLN A 37 -16.20 -3.69 8.40
CA GLN A 37 -15.54 -3.30 7.13
C GLN A 37 -14.56 -4.34 6.55
N GLY A 38 -14.41 -5.48 7.23
CA GLY A 38 -13.61 -6.61 6.75
C GLY A 38 -12.12 -6.45 7.06
N GLN A 39 -11.48 -7.59 7.30
CA GLN A 39 -10.03 -7.69 7.36
C GLN A 39 -9.46 -7.67 5.94
N GLY A 40 -8.31 -7.04 5.77
CA GLY A 40 -7.62 -7.02 4.49
C GLY A 40 -6.26 -6.38 4.62
N TYR A 41 -5.74 -5.94 3.49
CA TYR A 41 -4.45 -5.27 3.39
C TYR A 41 -4.62 -3.89 2.80
N ILE A 42 -3.77 -2.98 3.23
CA ILE A 42 -3.51 -1.71 2.57
C ILE A 42 -2.11 -1.77 2.00
N LEU A 43 -1.93 -1.23 0.80
CA LEU A 43 -0.63 -1.20 0.16
C LEU A 43 0.02 0.15 0.48
N ASN A 44 1.19 0.09 1.11
CA ASN A 44 2.03 1.24 1.38
C ASN A 44 3.22 1.24 0.42
N ILE A 45 3.53 2.41 -0.12
CA ILE A 45 4.70 2.65 -0.96
C ILE A 45 5.67 3.50 -0.14
N VAL A 46 6.86 2.97 0.11
CA VAL A 46 7.92 3.62 0.87
C VAL A 46 8.98 4.11 -0.11
N ASP A 47 9.29 5.40 -0.05
CA ASP A 47 10.34 6.08 -0.82
C ASP A 47 11.24 6.84 0.18
N GLY A 48 12.32 6.19 0.63
CA GLY A 48 13.14 6.69 1.74
C GLY A 48 12.31 6.87 3.02
N ASP A 49 12.22 8.10 3.50
CA ASP A 49 11.44 8.47 4.70
C ASP A 49 9.95 8.72 4.41
N GLN A 50 9.54 8.75 3.13
CA GLN A 50 8.17 9.05 2.75
C GLN A 50 7.36 7.76 2.62
N VAL A 51 6.18 7.75 3.24
CA VAL A 51 5.23 6.63 3.13
C VAL A 51 3.94 7.13 2.50
N PHE A 52 3.55 6.48 1.41
CA PHE A 52 2.32 6.76 0.69
C PHE A 52 1.36 5.58 0.78
N ILE A 53 0.07 5.85 0.93
CA ILE A 53 -0.96 4.81 0.88
C ILE A 53 -1.54 4.76 -0.52
N VAL A 54 -1.65 3.57 -1.11
CA VAL A 54 -2.36 3.41 -2.38
C VAL A 54 -3.84 3.75 -2.19
N ALA A 55 -4.30 4.76 -2.92
CA ALA A 55 -5.66 5.25 -2.89
C ALA A 55 -6.39 4.93 -4.21
N SER A 56 -7.68 4.66 -4.07
CA SER A 56 -8.62 4.61 -5.20
C SER A 56 -8.84 6.00 -5.80
N TYR A 57 -9.43 6.05 -7.00
CA TYR A 57 -9.73 7.29 -7.74
C TYR A 57 -10.53 8.36 -6.95
N ARG A 58 -11.19 7.99 -5.85
CA ARG A 58 -11.95 8.91 -4.98
C ARG A 58 -11.14 9.39 -3.76
N SER A 59 -9.82 9.27 -3.79
CA SER A 59 -8.90 9.60 -2.68
C SER A 59 -9.14 8.79 -1.40
N ASN A 60 -9.94 7.73 -1.48
CA ASN A 60 -10.11 6.79 -0.37
C ASN A 60 -9.03 5.71 -0.47
N MET A 61 -8.39 5.40 0.66
CA MET A 61 -7.49 4.26 0.82
C MET A 61 -8.07 3.01 0.18
N LYS A 62 -7.26 2.32 -0.64
CA LYS A 62 -7.68 1.09 -1.31
C LYS A 62 -7.48 -0.10 -0.36
N LEU A 63 -8.58 -0.72 0.04
CA LEU A 63 -8.59 -1.92 0.87
C LEU A 63 -8.63 -3.18 -0.01
N TYR A 64 -7.64 -4.04 0.15
CA TYR A 64 -7.55 -5.32 -0.55
C TYR A 64 -7.99 -6.44 0.40
N LYS A 65 -9.18 -7.00 0.19
CA LYS A 65 -9.70 -8.11 1.02
C LYS A 65 -8.93 -9.42 0.82
N ARG A 66 -8.17 -9.54 -0.27
CA ARG A 66 -7.37 -10.71 -0.61
C ARG A 66 -5.96 -10.31 -1.02
N ALA A 67 -4.97 -11.13 -0.66
CA ALA A 67 -3.56 -10.88 -0.97
C ALA A 67 -3.27 -10.99 -2.48
N ASP A 68 -3.93 -11.88 -3.21
CA ASP A 68 -3.74 -12.04 -4.65
C ASP A 68 -4.22 -10.81 -5.44
N ALA A 69 -5.34 -10.22 -5.05
CA ALA A 69 -5.83 -8.97 -5.63
C ALA A 69 -4.86 -7.81 -5.40
N LEU A 70 -4.19 -7.78 -4.23
CA LEU A 70 -3.14 -6.81 -3.94
C LEU A 70 -1.91 -7.03 -4.82
N LEU A 71 -1.43 -8.28 -4.92
CA LEU A 71 -0.24 -8.62 -5.70
C LEU A 71 -0.43 -8.34 -7.20
N ASN A 72 -1.59 -8.66 -7.76
CA ASN A 72 -1.90 -8.36 -9.16
C ASN A 72 -1.86 -6.84 -9.42
N ASP A 73 -2.48 -6.05 -8.53
CA ASP A 73 -2.52 -4.60 -8.67
C ASP A 73 -1.12 -3.97 -8.46
N ALA A 74 -0.30 -4.53 -7.56
CA ALA A 74 1.08 -4.10 -7.37
C ALA A 74 1.94 -4.40 -8.61
N HIS A 75 1.79 -5.59 -9.20
CA HIS A 75 2.44 -5.94 -10.46
C HIS A 75 2.02 -4.99 -11.60
N ASP A 76 0.72 -4.67 -11.71
CA ASP A 76 0.20 -3.72 -12.69
C ASP A 76 0.73 -2.29 -12.48
N MET A 77 1.15 -1.94 -11.26
CA MET A 77 1.84 -0.68 -10.94
C MET A 77 3.33 -0.68 -11.31
N GLY A 78 3.89 -1.82 -11.68
CA GLY A 78 5.32 -1.99 -11.96
C GLY A 78 6.16 -2.36 -10.74
N LEU A 79 5.54 -2.65 -9.59
CA LEU A 79 6.25 -3.07 -8.40
C LEU A 79 6.73 -4.52 -8.57
N THR A 80 8.02 -4.75 -8.35
CA THR A 80 8.65 -6.06 -8.56
C THR A 80 8.50 -7.00 -7.37
N SER A 81 8.25 -6.47 -6.18
CA SER A 81 8.04 -7.24 -4.96
C SER A 81 7.16 -6.48 -3.97
N VAL A 82 6.47 -7.23 -3.11
CA VAL A 82 5.68 -6.70 -2.01
C VAL A 82 6.03 -7.47 -0.74
N ARG A 83 6.43 -6.76 0.31
CA ARG A 83 6.61 -7.33 1.65
C ARG A 83 5.29 -7.30 2.40
N PHE A 84 4.91 -8.42 3.01
CA PHE A 84 3.79 -8.45 3.95
C PHE A 84 4.32 -8.17 5.36
N ASP A 85 3.76 -7.15 6.01
CA ASP A 85 4.12 -6.78 7.37
C ASP A 85 3.11 -7.39 8.32
N PHE A 86 3.32 -8.65 8.67
CA PHE A 86 2.56 -9.27 9.74
C PHE A 86 3.18 -8.78 11.04
N GLU A 87 2.55 -7.82 11.72
CA GLU A 87 2.94 -7.59 13.11
C GLU A 87 2.71 -8.92 13.86
N PRO A 88 3.76 -9.50 14.48
CA PRO A 88 3.55 -10.62 15.37
C PRO A 88 2.65 -10.10 16.47
N ASN A 89 1.48 -10.70 16.65
CA ASN A 89 0.68 -10.47 17.86
C ASN A 89 1.63 -10.70 19.04
N GLU A 90 1.97 -9.63 19.77
CA GLU A 90 2.58 -9.78 21.08
C GLU A 90 1.55 -10.52 21.95
N ASN A 91 1.90 -11.75 22.34
CA ASN A 91 1.12 -12.62 23.22
C ASN A 91 0.92 -11.99 24.60
#